data_AF-A0A0S4KS63-F1
#
_entry.id   AF-A0A0S4KS63-F1
#
_cell.length_a   1.000
_cell.length_b   1.000
_cell.length_c   1.000
_cell.angle_alpha   90.00
_cell.angle_beta   90.00
_cell.angle_gamma   90.00
#
_symmetry.space_group_name_H-M   'P 1'
#
loop_
_entity.id
_entity.type
_entity.pdbx_description
1 polymer ?
#
loop_
_entity_poly.entity_id
_entity_poly.type
_entity_poly.pdbx_seq_one_letter_code
_entity_poly.pdbx_strand_id
1 'polypeptide(L)' 'MSTQVRTCPKCFRLMWLTSEHYEMLDDATIRAKCPHCRSTVRFKLVTQGENAAGPKMGH' A
#
# COMPACT_ATOMS: atom_id res chain seq x y z
N MET A 1 10.53 -11.93 -1.97
CA MET A 1 9.16 -11.67 -1.49
C MET A 1 9.10 -10.26 -0.95
N SER A 2 8.51 -9.31 -1.68
CA SER A 2 8.37 -7.93 -1.19
C SER A 2 7.12 -7.82 -0.32
N THR A 3 7.29 -7.50 0.95
CA THR A 3 6.18 -7.22 1.87
C THR A 3 5.94 -5.71 1.88
N GLN A 4 4.72 -5.29 1.59
CA GLN A 4 4.32 -3.88 1.68
C GLN A 4 3.53 -3.65 2.97
N VAL A 5 3.89 -2.59 3.70
CA VAL A 5 3.12 -2.13 4.86
C VAL A 5 2.19 -1.01 4.43
N ARG A 6 0.89 -1.15 4.69
CA ARG A 6 -0.14 -0.15 4.34
C ARG A 6 -1.09 0.07 5.51
N THR A 7 -1.68 1.24 5.60
CA THR A 7 -2.71 1.56 6.60
C THR A 7 -4.09 1.38 6.00
N CYS A 8 -4.97 0.60 6.63
CA CYS A 8 -6.34 0.43 6.15
C CYS A 8 -7.10 1.77 6.21
N PRO A 9 -7.69 2.27 5.11
CA PRO A 9 -8.46 3.51 5.13
C PRO A 9 -9.82 3.39 5.87
N LYS A 10 -10.21 2.17 6.27
CA LYS A 10 -11.48 1.93 6.97
C LYS A 10 -11.34 1.80 8.48
N CYS A 11 -10.33 1.08 8.95
CA CYS A 11 -10.11 0.86 10.39
C CYS A 11 -8.81 1.47 10.92
N PHE A 12 -8.04 2.15 10.06
CA PHE A 12 -6.79 2.84 10.39
C PHE A 12 -5.69 1.96 11.02
N ARG A 13 -5.84 0.63 10.95
CA ARG A 13 -4.82 -0.33 11.41
C ARG A 13 -3.83 -0.64 10.30
N LEU A 14 -2.60 -0.93 10.72
CA LEU A 14 -1.52 -1.39 9.84
C LEU A 14 -1.79 -2.79 9.31
N MET A 15 -1.44 -2.99 8.05
CA MET A 15 -1.61 -4.21 7.28
C MET A 15 -0.29 -4.58 6.61
N TRP A 16 0.08 -5.85 6.73
CA TRP A 16 1.24 -6.44 6.04
C TRP A 16 0.72 -7.22 4.83
N LEU A 17 0.96 -6.68 3.64
CA LEU A 17 0.51 -7.24 2.38
C LEU A 17 1.69 -7.90 1.67
N THR A 18 1.62 -9.21 1.49
CA THR A 18 2.49 -9.96 0.58
C THR A 18 1.81 -10.03 -0.79
N SER A 19 2.52 -10.47 -1.83
CA SER A 19 1.96 -10.64 -3.18
C SER A 19 0.74 -11.55 -3.26
N GLU A 20 0.51 -12.41 -2.26
CA GLU A 20 -0.65 -13.30 -2.18
C GLU A 20 -1.86 -12.63 -1.50
N HIS A 21 -1.63 -11.56 -0.73
CA HIS A 21 -2.67 -10.86 0.03
C HIS A 21 -3.35 -9.73 -0.75
N TYR A 22 -2.85 -9.42 -1.95
CA TYR A 22 -3.43 -8.41 -2.82
C TYR A 22 -3.44 -8.87 -4.27
N GLU A 23 -4.37 -8.31 -5.03
CA GLU A 23 -4.45 -8.46 -6.47
C GLU A 23 -4.17 -7.12 -7.13
N MET A 24 -3.57 -7.15 -8.31
CA MET A 24 -3.43 -5.97 -9.17
C MET A 24 -4.76 -5.77 -9.91
N LEU A 25 -5.38 -4.61 -9.76
CA LEU A 25 -6.54 -4.21 -10.56
C LEU A 25 -6.12 -3.56 -11.88
N ASP A 26 -5.03 -2.79 -11.82
CA ASP A 26 -4.34 -2.14 -12.93
C ASP A 26 -2.87 -1.92 -12.53
N ASP A 27 -2.05 -1.39 -13.44
CA ASP A 27 -0.61 -1.19 -13.23
C ASP A 27 -0.27 -0.31 -12.02
N ALA A 28 -1.20 0.53 -11.56
CA ALA A 28 -1.01 1.49 -10.48
C ALA A 28 -1.91 1.22 -9.26
N THR A 29 -2.73 0.17 -9.25
CA THR A 29 -3.76 -0.04 -8.22
C THR A 29 -3.80 -1.49 -7.78
N ILE A 30 -3.67 -1.69 -6.47
CA ILE A 30 -3.88 -2.99 -5.84
C ILE A 30 -5.19 -3.00 -5.05
N ARG A 31 -5.82 -4.18 -4.96
CA ARG A 31 -6.95 -4.47 -4.07
C ARG A 31 -6.51 -5.51 -3.05
N ALA A 32 -6.80 -5.26 -1.78
CA ALA A 32 -6.47 -6.17 -0.70
C ALA A 32 -7.62 -6.26 0.31
N LYS A 33 -7.73 -7.40 1.00
CA LYS A 33 -8.67 -7.57 2.11
C LYS A 33 -7.98 -7.24 3.43
N CYS A 34 -8.56 -6.35 4.22
CA CYS A 34 -8.03 -6.01 5.53
C CYS A 34 -8.17 -7.19 6.50
N PRO A 35 -7.08 -7.66 7.15
CA PRO A 35 -7.17 -8.75 8.14
C PRO A 35 -7.92 -8.32 9.41
N HIS A 36 -7.98 -7.01 9.70
CA HIS A 36 -8.60 -6.49 10.93
C HIS A 36 -10.09 -6.24 10.80
N CYS A 37 -10.52 -5.53 9.75
CA CYS A 37 -11.93 -5.15 9.57
C CYS A 37 -12.63 -5.94 8.47
N ARG A 38 -11.93 -6.87 7.80
CA ARG A 38 -12.40 -7.70 6.68
C ARG A 38 -12.92 -6.93 5.47
N SER A 39 -12.77 -5.60 5.46
CA SER A 39 -13.14 -4.75 4.34
C SER A 39 -12.16 -4.92 3.19
N THR A 40 -12.69 -4.93 1.97
CA THR A 40 -11.90 -4.86 0.74
C THR A 40 -11.54 -3.40 0.47
N VAL A 41 -10.26 -3.10 0.37
CA VAL A 41 -9.72 -1.75 0.19
C VAL A 41 -8.78 -1.72 -1.01
N ARG A 42 -8.64 -0.53 -1.62
CA ARG A 42 -7.76 -0.30 -2.78
C ARG A 42 -6.63 0.64 -2.38
N PHE A 43 -5.44 0.39 -2.90
CA PHE A 43 -4.28 1.25 -2.72
C PHE A 43 -3.66 1.58 -4.06
N LYS A 44 -3.29 2.85 -4.25
CA LYS A 44 -2.42 3.21 -5.37
C LYS A 44 -1.00 2.77 -5.04
N LEU A 45 -0.37 2.06 -5.98
CA LEU A 45 1.07 1.86 -5.98
C LEU A 45 1.70 3.20 -6.32
N VAL A 46 2.47 3.73 -5.38
CA VAL A 46 3.41 4.81 -5.65
C VAL A 46 4.49 4.22 -6.54
N THR A 47 4.53 4.64 -7.79
CA THR A 47 5.69 4.41 -8.66
C THR A 47 6.92 4.98 -7.96
N GLN A 48 8.01 4.21 -7.93
CA GLN A 48 9.30 4.55 -7.33
C GLN A 48 9.81 5.88 -7.93
N GLY A 49 9.40 7.01 -7.34
CA GLY A 49 9.63 8.34 -7.89
C GLY A 49 8.93 9.43 -7.06
N GLU A 50 7.66 9.26 -6.71
CA GLU A 50 6.94 10.28 -5.91
C GLU A 50 7.43 10.35 -4.46
N ASN A 51 7.76 9.21 -3.85
CA ASN A 51 8.29 9.14 -2.48
C ASN A 51 9.82 9.11 -2.40
N ALA A 52 10.52 9.13 -3.55
CA ALA A 52 11.99 9.21 -3.60
C ALA A 52 12.51 10.65 -3.45
N ALA A 53 11.61 11.63 -3.50
CA ALA A 53 11.89 12.99 -3.06
C ALA A 53 11.86 13.03 -1.52
N GLY A 54 12.87 12.44 -0.88
CA GLY A 54 13.20 12.76 0.50
C GLY A 54 13.33 14.28 0.68
N PRO A 55 13.27 14.81 1.91
CA PRO A 55 13.45 16.24 2.13
C PRO A 55 14.75 16.66 1.43
N LYS A 56 14.69 17.63 0.52
CA LYS A 56 15.90 18.25 -0.01
C LYS A 56 16.59 18.89 1.19
N MET A 57 17.64 18.24 1.69
CA MET A 57 18.49 18.81 2.73
C MET A 57 19.12 20.06 2.12
N GLY A 58 18.46 21.20 2.35
CA GLY A 58 18.99 22.50 1.99
C GLY A 58 20.31 22.70 2.73
N HIS A 59 21.33 23.06 1.97
CA HIS A 59 22.63 23.51 2.44
C HIS A 59 22.51 24.82 3.22
#